data_AF-A0A9E0Q9V7-F1
#
_entry.id   AF-A0A9E0Q9V7-F1
#
_cell.length_a   1.000
_cell.length_b   1.000
_cell.length_c   1.000
_cell.angle_alpha   90.00
_cell.angle_beta   90.00
_cell.angle_gamma   90.00
#
_symmetry.space_group_name_H-M   'P 1'
#
loop_
_entity.id
_entity.type
_entity.pdbx_description
1 polymer ?
#
loop_
_entity_poly.entity_id
_entity_poly.type
_entity_poly.pdbx_seq_one_letter_code
_entity_poly.pdbx_strand_id
1 'polypeptide(L)'
;MELEKLKENWQELSEKIEKRELFNKEVTMNMLKKNAKSSIDKLERYEFIFLLISFFYAIFLGLALFVNEERLIVNESIWACIALFVVAGGWQAFKLILLQKMRLDSCSTIEMLERVTRYKILTKARLYWGMSLLIPFFGVVFYFQKDIFTPELIIVMAAGAILGIIIGLSSFYKHWKNIDDLLSDLKDIKTYEKI
;
A
#
# COMPACT_ATOMS: atom_id res chain seq x y z
N MET A 1 -1.91 19.16 63.15
CA MET A 1 -1.80 20.44 62.41
C MET A 1 -0.78 20.43 61.27
N GLU A 2 0.54 20.31 61.49
CA GLU A 2 1.50 20.22 60.36
C GLU A 2 1.40 18.89 59.59
N LEU A 3 1.19 17.80 60.32
CA LEU A 3 1.10 16.44 59.76
C LEU A 3 -0.18 16.21 58.94
N GLU A 4 -1.28 16.87 59.32
CA GLU A 4 -2.55 16.82 58.57
C GLU A 4 -2.46 17.61 57.27
N LYS A 5 -1.86 18.80 57.29
CA LYS A 5 -1.57 19.58 56.08
C LYS A 5 -0.64 18.83 55.12
N LEU A 6 0.34 18.09 55.65
CA LEU A 6 1.23 17.26 54.83
C LEU A 6 0.46 16.12 54.15
N LYS A 7 -0.49 15.50 54.86
CA LYS A 7 -1.34 14.42 54.35
C LYS A 7 -2.32 14.91 53.29
N GLU A 8 -2.94 16.08 53.49
CA GLU A 8 -3.78 16.75 52.48
C GLU A 8 -2.98 17.08 51.21
N ASN A 9 -1.80 17.70 51.36
CA ASN A 9 -0.95 18.02 50.22
C ASN A 9 -0.50 16.76 49.47
N TRP A 10 -0.23 15.65 50.17
CA TRP A 10 0.13 14.39 49.54
C TRP A 10 -1.04 13.78 48.76
N GLN A 11 -2.26 13.83 49.31
CA GLN A 11 -3.47 13.38 48.63
C GLN A 11 -3.76 14.22 47.38
N GLU A 12 -3.62 15.54 47.48
CA GLU A 12 -3.84 16.44 46.35
C GLU A 12 -2.76 16.25 45.25
N LEU A 13 -1.50 16.01 45.64
CA LEU A 13 -0.43 15.70 44.70
C LEU A 13 -0.69 14.36 43.99
N SER A 14 -1.12 13.34 44.74
CA SER A 14 -1.44 12.02 44.21
C SER A 14 -2.57 12.10 43.19
N GLU A 15 -3.66 12.81 43.50
CA GLU A 15 -4.76 13.03 42.56
C GLU A 15 -4.31 13.80 41.30
N LYS A 16 -3.45 14.82 41.46
CA LYS A 16 -2.91 15.57 40.31
C LYS A 16 -2.02 14.71 39.43
N ILE A 17 -1.22 13.82 40.01
CA ILE A 17 -0.39 12.86 39.28
C ILE A 17 -1.28 11.86 38.53
N GLU A 18 -2.27 11.28 39.20
CA GLU A 18 -3.21 10.33 38.60
C GLU A 18 -4.00 10.97 37.44
N LYS A 19 -4.53 12.18 37.64
CA LYS A 19 -5.21 12.93 36.57
C LYS A 19 -4.28 13.26 35.40
N ARG A 20 -3.00 13.58 35.67
CA ARG A 20 -2.01 13.83 34.61
C ARG A 20 -1.64 12.56 33.86
N GLU A 21 -1.50 11.42 34.54
CA GLU A 21 -1.24 10.13 33.90
C GLU A 21 -2.40 9.69 33.02
N LEU A 22 -3.64 9.80 33.52
CA LEU A 22 -4.84 9.49 32.75
C LEU A 22 -4.96 10.40 31.51
N PHE A 23 -4.76 11.72 31.68
CA PHE A 23 -4.77 12.66 30.56
C PHE A 23 -3.65 12.36 29.55
N ASN A 24 -2.43 12.08 30.03
CA ASN A 24 -1.31 11.75 29.17
C ASN A 24 -1.59 10.46 28.38
N LYS A 25 -2.17 9.44 29.04
CA LYS A 25 -2.59 8.18 28.40
C LYS A 25 -3.65 8.43 27.33
N GLU A 26 -4.65 9.27 27.59
CA GLU A 26 -5.69 9.62 26.63
C GLU A 26 -5.13 10.40 25.43
N VAL A 27 -4.23 11.35 25.68
CA VAL A 27 -3.54 12.12 24.62
C VAL A 27 -2.66 11.20 23.77
N THR A 28 -1.87 10.31 24.38
CA THR A 28 -1.05 9.32 23.66
C THR A 28 -1.93 8.39 22.84
N MET A 29 -3.04 7.88 23.39
CA MET A 29 -3.99 7.04 22.67
C MET A 29 -4.59 7.76 21.45
N ASN A 30 -4.98 9.03 21.60
CA ASN A 30 -5.53 9.84 20.51
C ASN A 30 -4.49 10.15 19.43
N MET A 31 -3.23 10.40 19.80
CA MET A 31 -2.13 10.55 18.85
C MET A 31 -1.89 9.26 18.06
N LEU A 32 -1.84 8.11 18.72
CA LEU A 32 -1.64 6.82 18.07
C LEU A 32 -2.80 6.48 17.12
N LYS A 33 -4.06 6.70 17.52
CA LYS A 33 -5.23 6.54 16.65
C LYS A 33 -5.18 7.46 15.43
N LYS A 34 -4.75 8.72 15.61
CA LYS A 34 -4.58 9.68 14.52
C LYS A 34 -3.46 9.27 13.56
N ASN A 35 -2.35 8.75 14.08
CA ASN A 35 -1.25 8.24 13.26
C ASN A 35 -1.67 7.01 12.46
N ALA A 36 -2.35 6.05 13.08
CA ALA A 36 -2.93 4.89 12.39
C ALA A 36 -3.90 5.31 11.27
N LYS A 37 -4.80 6.28 11.55
CA LYS A 37 -5.72 6.84 10.52
C LYS A 37 -4.96 7.47 9.35
N SER A 38 -3.94 8.27 9.65
CA SER A 38 -3.09 8.92 8.66
C SER A 38 -2.35 7.90 7.79
N SER A 39 -1.84 6.83 8.40
CA SER A 39 -1.15 5.75 7.69
C SER A 39 -2.11 4.96 6.77
N ILE A 40 -3.34 4.66 7.23
CA ILE A 40 -4.37 4.04 6.40
C ILE A 40 -4.72 4.93 5.20
N ASP A 41 -4.94 6.22 5.43
CA ASP A 41 -5.30 7.17 4.38
C ASP A 41 -4.16 7.36 3.36
N LYS A 42 -2.90 7.35 3.81
CA LYS A 42 -1.74 7.30 2.90
C LYS A 42 -1.76 6.04 2.04
N LEU A 43 -2.03 4.87 2.62
CA LEU A 43 -2.14 3.61 1.86
C LEU A 43 -3.28 3.69 0.82
N GLU A 44 -4.44 4.22 1.19
CA GLU A 44 -5.58 4.37 0.27
C GLU A 44 -5.24 5.27 -0.91
N ARG A 45 -4.62 6.43 -0.64
CA ARG A 45 -4.16 7.34 -1.71
C ARG A 45 -3.14 6.68 -2.64
N TYR A 46 -2.19 5.91 -2.10
CA TYR A 46 -1.23 5.17 -2.93
C TYR A 46 -1.94 4.17 -3.84
N GLU A 47 -2.85 3.36 -3.31
CA GLU A 47 -3.59 2.37 -4.10
C GLU A 47 -4.47 3.04 -5.17
N PHE A 48 -5.10 4.18 -4.85
CA PHE A 48 -5.91 4.99 -5.78
C PHE A 48 -5.08 5.60 -6.91
N ILE A 49 -3.91 6.17 -6.60
CA ILE A 49 -2.99 6.71 -7.62
C ILE A 49 -2.55 5.60 -8.57
N PHE A 50 -2.20 4.42 -8.05
CA PHE A 50 -1.83 3.28 -8.89
C PHE A 50 -2.98 2.81 -9.78
N LEU A 51 -4.22 2.83 -9.28
CA LEU A 51 -5.40 2.51 -10.09
C LEU A 51 -5.60 3.53 -11.22
N LEU A 52 -5.46 4.83 -10.94
CA LEU A 52 -5.50 5.89 -11.95
C LEU A 52 -4.43 5.69 -13.01
N ILE A 53 -3.18 5.42 -12.61
CA ILE A 53 -2.09 5.15 -13.56
C ILE A 53 -2.43 3.95 -14.45
N SER A 54 -2.94 2.86 -13.87
CA SER A 54 -3.34 1.66 -14.62
C SER A 54 -4.44 1.97 -15.64
N PHE A 55 -5.41 2.80 -15.28
CA PHE A 55 -6.52 3.20 -16.15
C PHE A 55 -6.05 4.12 -17.29
N PHE A 56 -5.26 5.16 -16.98
CA PHE A 56 -4.68 6.04 -17.99
C PHE A 56 -3.78 5.29 -18.96
N TYR A 57 -2.99 4.33 -18.47
CA TYR A 57 -2.11 3.54 -19.33
C TYR A 57 -2.91 2.60 -20.25
N ALA A 58 -4.02 2.01 -19.76
CA ALA A 58 -4.92 1.22 -20.59
C ALA A 58 -5.57 2.06 -21.71
N ILE A 59 -6.00 3.30 -21.41
CA ILE A 59 -6.52 4.23 -22.42
C ILE A 59 -5.45 4.61 -23.44
N PHE A 60 -4.23 4.92 -22.97
CA PHE A 60 -3.11 5.25 -23.83
C PHE A 60 -2.77 4.11 -24.81
N LEU A 61 -2.74 2.87 -24.32
CA LEU A 61 -2.54 1.69 -25.16
C LEU A 61 -3.70 1.47 -26.15
N GLY A 62 -4.93 1.77 -25.74
CA GLY A 62 -6.09 1.75 -26.63
C GLY A 62 -6.02 2.77 -27.76
N LEU A 63 -5.53 3.99 -27.47
CA LEU A 63 -5.27 5.01 -28.50
C LEU A 63 -4.10 4.59 -29.41
N ALA A 64 -3.07 3.96 -28.86
CA ALA A 64 -1.96 3.43 -29.64
C ALA A 64 -2.42 2.36 -30.65
N LEU A 65 -3.38 1.49 -30.28
CA LEU A 65 -4.00 0.54 -31.23
C LEU A 65 -4.70 1.23 -32.40
N PHE A 66 -5.32 2.38 -32.16
CA PHE A 66 -6.06 3.11 -33.19
C PHE A 66 -5.15 3.86 -34.18
N VAL A 67 -3.99 4.34 -33.71
CA VAL A 67 -3.02 5.11 -34.50
C VAL A 67 -1.99 4.22 -35.21
N ASN A 68 -1.90 2.94 -34.85
CA ASN A 68 -0.91 1.99 -35.37
C ASN A 68 -1.26 1.47 -36.78
N GLU A 69 -1.43 2.38 -37.76
CA GLU A 69 -1.68 2.05 -39.16
C GLU A 69 -0.44 1.43 -39.84
N GLU A 70 0.77 1.77 -39.40
CA GLU A 70 2.03 1.29 -40.00
C GLU A 70 2.55 -0.06 -39.44
N ARG A 71 1.80 -0.74 -38.57
CA ARG A 71 2.20 -2.00 -37.90
C ARG A 71 3.60 -1.93 -37.24
N LEU A 72 3.94 -0.79 -36.63
CA LEU A 72 5.18 -0.64 -35.85
C LEU A 72 5.24 -1.62 -34.66
N ILE A 73 4.07 -2.04 -34.17
CA ILE A 73 3.91 -3.03 -33.10
C ILE A 73 2.82 -4.02 -33.52
N VAL A 74 3.02 -5.31 -33.23
CA VAL A 74 1.98 -6.35 -33.44
C VAL A 74 0.81 -6.10 -32.50
N ASN A 75 -0.40 -5.97 -33.04
CA ASN A 75 -1.60 -5.58 -32.29
C ASN A 75 -1.93 -6.57 -31.16
N GLU A 76 -1.60 -7.85 -31.35
CA GLU A 76 -1.73 -8.93 -30.39
C GLU A 76 -0.88 -8.67 -29.12
N SER A 77 0.29 -8.07 -29.25
CA SER A 77 1.12 -7.67 -28.11
C SER A 77 0.51 -6.50 -27.34
N ILE A 78 -0.14 -5.55 -28.02
CA ILE A 78 -0.82 -4.43 -27.37
C ILE A 78 -2.07 -4.92 -26.62
N TRP A 79 -2.82 -5.85 -27.21
CA TRP A 79 -3.93 -6.52 -26.53
C TRP A 79 -3.49 -7.30 -25.29
N ALA A 80 -2.34 -8.00 -25.36
CA ALA A 80 -1.76 -8.67 -24.20
C ALA A 80 -1.38 -7.68 -23.09
N CYS A 81 -0.80 -6.52 -23.44
CA CYS A 81 -0.52 -5.44 -22.49
C CYS A 81 -1.81 -4.89 -21.85
N ILE A 82 -2.84 -4.59 -22.64
CA ILE A 82 -4.13 -4.11 -22.13
C ILE A 82 -4.75 -5.13 -21.16
N ALA A 83 -4.77 -6.42 -21.52
CA ALA A 83 -5.28 -7.48 -20.66
C ALA A 83 -4.53 -7.53 -19.32
N LEU A 84 -3.20 -7.40 -19.33
CA LEU A 84 -2.39 -7.35 -18.11
C LEU A 84 -2.72 -6.14 -17.23
N PHE A 85 -2.88 -4.94 -17.82
CA PHE A 85 -3.25 -3.73 -17.07
C PHE A 85 -4.68 -3.78 -16.54
N VAL A 86 -5.62 -4.42 -17.22
CA VAL A 86 -6.99 -4.63 -16.72
C VAL A 86 -6.99 -5.59 -15.53
N VAL A 87 -6.27 -6.70 -15.61
CA VAL A 87 -6.14 -7.66 -14.49
C VAL A 87 -5.44 -7.01 -13.30
N ALA A 88 -4.36 -6.26 -13.54
CA ALA A 88 -3.65 -5.51 -12.50
C ALA A 88 -4.55 -4.44 -11.85
N GLY A 89 -5.32 -3.70 -12.65
CA GLY A 89 -6.29 -2.72 -12.18
C GLY A 89 -7.42 -3.35 -11.34
N GLY A 90 -7.95 -4.50 -11.77
CA GLY A 90 -8.95 -5.25 -11.01
C GLY A 90 -8.42 -5.72 -9.65
N TRP A 91 -7.17 -6.20 -9.60
CA TRP A 91 -6.51 -6.57 -8.35
C TRP A 91 -6.28 -5.36 -7.43
N GLN A 92 -5.89 -4.22 -8.01
CA GLN A 92 -5.71 -2.96 -7.29
C GLN A 92 -7.04 -2.45 -6.69
N ALA A 93 -8.14 -2.54 -7.46
CA ALA A 93 -9.47 -2.19 -6.98
C ALA A 93 -9.94 -3.10 -5.84
N PHE A 94 -9.68 -4.41 -5.92
CA PHE A 94 -9.99 -5.35 -4.85
C PHE A 94 -9.28 -4.99 -3.54
N LYS A 95 -7.99 -4.62 -3.62
CA LYS A 95 -7.24 -4.14 -2.45
C LYS A 95 -7.81 -2.87 -1.87
N LEU A 96 -8.21 -1.92 -2.72
CA LEU A 96 -8.79 -0.65 -2.29
C LEU A 96 -10.13 -0.87 -1.57
N ILE A 97 -10.97 -1.78 -2.06
CA ILE A 97 -12.21 -2.19 -1.37
C ILE A 97 -11.90 -2.82 -0.01
N LEU A 98 -10.87 -3.66 0.08
CA LEU A 98 -10.44 -4.25 1.35
C LEU A 98 -9.95 -3.16 2.34
N LEU A 99 -9.26 -2.14 1.83
CA LEU A 99 -8.77 -1.01 2.61
C LEU A 99 -9.90 -0.10 3.10
N GLN A 100 -10.90 0.19 2.26
CA GLN A 100 -12.06 0.98 2.62
C GLN A 100 -12.92 0.30 3.70
N LYS A 101 -12.97 -1.03 3.70
CA LYS A 101 -13.58 -1.82 4.79
C LYS A 101 -12.79 -1.76 6.10
N MET A 102 -11.57 -1.24 6.12
CA MET A 102 -10.75 -1.03 7.33
C MET A 102 -10.93 0.38 7.94
N ARG A 103 -12.01 1.11 7.65
CA ARG A 103 -12.26 2.40 8.31
C ARG A 103 -12.44 2.21 9.84
N LEU A 104 -11.65 2.97 10.59
CA LEU A 104 -11.53 3.02 12.06
C LEU A 104 -12.86 3.20 12.83
N ASP A 105 -13.90 3.69 12.17
CA ASP A 105 -15.14 4.09 12.84
C ASP A 105 -16.03 2.90 13.28
N SER A 106 -15.69 1.66 12.91
CA SER A 106 -16.55 0.49 13.15
C SER A 106 -15.85 -0.78 13.65
N CYS A 107 -14.53 -0.79 13.86
CA CYS A 107 -13.79 -2.01 14.22
C CYS A 107 -12.96 -1.84 15.50
N SER A 108 -12.92 -2.91 16.32
CA SER A 108 -12.01 -3.00 17.46
C SER A 108 -10.55 -2.97 16.99
N THR A 109 -9.65 -2.42 17.82
CA THR A 109 -8.20 -2.35 17.61
C THR A 109 -7.59 -3.73 17.25
N ILE A 110 -8.17 -4.80 17.79
CA ILE A 110 -7.77 -6.19 17.51
C ILE A 110 -8.14 -6.61 16.08
N GLU A 111 -9.35 -6.27 15.62
CA GLU A 111 -9.80 -6.57 14.26
C GLU A 111 -9.00 -5.78 13.21
N MET A 112 -8.61 -4.54 13.53
CA MET A 112 -7.73 -3.75 12.68
C MET A 112 -6.37 -4.42 12.50
N LEU A 113 -5.75 -4.87 13.60
CA LEU A 113 -4.46 -5.55 13.58
C LEU A 113 -4.50 -6.81 12.70
N GLU A 114 -5.58 -7.58 12.79
CA GLU A 114 -5.74 -8.81 12.01
C GLU A 114 -5.91 -8.51 10.52
N ARG A 115 -6.72 -7.51 10.15
CA ARG A 115 -6.93 -7.10 8.75
C ARG A 115 -5.68 -6.52 8.11
N VAL A 116 -4.91 -5.71 8.84
CA VAL A 116 -3.61 -5.19 8.39
C VAL A 116 -2.60 -6.32 8.18
N THR A 117 -2.60 -7.31 9.07
CA THR A 117 -1.73 -8.49 8.92
C THR A 117 -2.10 -9.30 7.67
N ARG A 118 -3.39 -9.50 7.41
CA ARG A 118 -3.87 -10.14 6.16
C ARG A 118 -3.49 -9.30 4.93
N TYR A 119 -3.62 -7.98 5.00
CA TYR A 119 -3.19 -7.07 3.93
C TYR A 119 -1.68 -7.15 3.64
N LYS A 120 -0.84 -7.27 4.67
CA LYS A 120 0.60 -7.48 4.55
C LYS A 120 0.92 -8.79 3.82
N ILE A 121 0.25 -9.88 4.20
CA ILE A 121 0.39 -11.19 3.53
C ILE A 121 -0.04 -11.09 2.06
N LEU A 122 -1.17 -10.45 1.78
CA LEU A 122 -1.70 -10.29 0.42
C LEU A 122 -0.79 -9.41 -0.45
N THR A 123 -0.12 -8.43 0.16
CA THR A 123 0.88 -7.58 -0.50
C THR A 123 2.18 -8.34 -0.78
N LYS A 124 2.62 -9.22 0.14
CA LYS A 124 3.74 -10.15 -0.11
C LYS A 124 3.41 -11.14 -1.23
N ALA A 125 2.20 -11.70 -1.21
CA ALA A 125 1.72 -12.60 -2.24
C ALA A 125 1.71 -11.93 -3.63
N ARG A 126 1.28 -10.66 -3.72
CA ARG A 126 1.36 -9.88 -4.97
C ARG A 126 2.78 -9.84 -5.54
N LEU A 127 3.82 -9.71 -4.71
CA LEU A 127 5.20 -9.65 -5.20
C LEU A 127 5.61 -11.00 -5.82
N TYR A 128 5.33 -12.11 -5.15
CA TYR A 128 5.62 -13.44 -5.70
C TYR A 128 4.82 -13.74 -6.96
N TRP A 129 3.50 -13.56 -6.93
CA TRP A 129 2.64 -13.80 -8.09
C TRP A 129 2.91 -12.83 -9.23
N GLY A 130 3.16 -11.55 -8.92
CA GLY A 130 3.49 -10.52 -9.90
C GLY A 130 4.82 -10.77 -10.60
N MET A 131 5.88 -11.14 -9.86
CA MET A 131 7.16 -11.53 -10.47
C MET A 131 7.04 -12.81 -11.27
N SER A 132 6.27 -13.80 -10.78
CA SER A 132 6.04 -15.05 -11.51
C SER A 132 5.24 -14.86 -12.79
N LEU A 133 4.34 -13.87 -12.86
CA LEU A 133 3.51 -13.56 -14.03
C LEU A 133 4.26 -12.69 -15.06
N LEU A 134 5.27 -11.93 -14.61
CA LEU A 134 6.12 -11.09 -15.46
C LEU A 134 6.96 -11.91 -16.46
N ILE A 135 7.47 -13.07 -16.02
CA ILE A 135 8.30 -13.96 -16.86
C ILE A 135 7.53 -14.49 -18.07
N PRO A 136 6.36 -15.15 -17.94
CA PRO A 136 5.59 -15.61 -19.08
C PRO A 136 5.05 -14.45 -19.93
N PHE A 137 4.73 -13.31 -19.32
CA PHE A 137 4.28 -12.12 -20.06
C PHE A 137 5.36 -11.61 -21.03
N PHE A 138 6.60 -11.46 -20.57
CA PHE A 138 7.71 -11.09 -21.46
C PHE A 138 7.94 -12.15 -22.54
N GLY A 139 7.78 -13.44 -22.22
CA GLY A 139 7.85 -14.52 -23.21
C GLY A 139 6.81 -14.39 -24.32
N VAL A 140 5.56 -14.07 -23.97
CA VAL A 140 4.46 -13.87 -24.92
C VAL A 140 4.70 -12.63 -25.79
N VAL A 141 5.09 -11.51 -25.19
CA VAL A 141 5.39 -10.27 -25.93
C VAL A 141 6.58 -10.50 -26.89
N PHE A 142 7.61 -11.21 -26.44
CA PHE A 142 8.77 -11.54 -27.25
C PHE A 142 8.42 -12.45 -28.43
N TYR A 143 7.56 -13.45 -28.20
CA TYR A 143 7.10 -14.36 -29.25
C TYR A 143 6.31 -13.63 -30.35
N PHE A 144 5.41 -12.73 -29.98
CA PHE A 144 4.61 -11.97 -30.94
C PHE A 144 5.40 -10.88 -31.66
N GLN A 145 6.41 -10.27 -31.03
CA GLN A 145 7.24 -9.22 -31.64
C GLN A 145 8.54 -9.71 -32.29
N LYS A 146 8.79 -11.03 -32.33
CA LYS A 146 10.05 -11.61 -32.84
C LYS A 146 10.47 -11.10 -34.22
N ASP A 147 9.51 -10.78 -35.08
CA ASP A 147 9.75 -10.38 -36.47
C ASP A 147 10.01 -8.86 -36.63
N ILE A 148 9.81 -8.06 -35.57
CA ILE A 148 9.97 -6.59 -35.56
C ILE A 148 11.20 -6.15 -34.73
N PHE A 149 11.78 -7.03 -33.91
CA PHE A 149 12.89 -6.67 -33.04
C PHE A 149 14.17 -6.29 -33.80
N THR A 150 14.43 -4.99 -33.86
CA THR A 150 15.78 -4.48 -34.14
C THR A 150 16.64 -4.54 -32.88
N PRO A 151 17.98 -4.62 -33.01
CA PRO A 151 18.90 -4.61 -31.86
C PRO A 151 18.68 -3.40 -30.93
N GLU A 152 18.35 -2.25 -31.53
CA GLU A 152 18.05 -1.00 -30.82
C GLU A 152 16.79 -1.12 -29.95
N LEU A 153 15.71 -1.71 -30.48
CA LEU A 153 14.46 -1.93 -29.73
C LEU A 153 14.65 -2.90 -28.56
N ILE A 154 15.49 -3.93 -28.72
CA ILE A 154 15.82 -4.86 -27.65
C ILE A 154 16.54 -4.14 -26.50
N ILE A 155 17.51 -3.27 -26.81
CA ILE A 155 18.25 -2.49 -25.81
C ILE A 155 17.30 -1.53 -25.07
N VAL A 156 16.43 -0.83 -25.78
CA VAL A 156 15.44 0.08 -25.19
C VAL A 156 14.45 -0.69 -24.29
N MET A 157 13.98 -1.85 -24.73
CA MET A 157 13.06 -2.69 -23.95
C MET A 157 13.74 -3.25 -22.70
N ALA A 158 15.00 -3.70 -22.81
CA ALA A 158 15.79 -4.17 -21.68
C ALA A 158 16.05 -3.05 -20.66
N ALA A 159 16.44 -1.85 -21.13
CA ALA A 159 16.64 -0.69 -20.27
C ALA A 159 15.33 -0.27 -19.56
N GLY A 160 14.21 -0.28 -20.30
CA GLY A 160 12.88 -0.01 -19.75
C GLY A 160 12.44 -1.04 -18.71
N ALA A 161 12.69 -2.33 -18.95
CA ALA A 161 12.40 -3.40 -18.00
C ALA A 161 13.22 -3.25 -16.70
N ILE A 162 14.51 -2.94 -16.80
CA ILE A 162 15.38 -2.71 -15.64
C ILE A 162 14.89 -1.51 -14.82
N LEU A 163 14.60 -0.39 -15.48
CA LEU A 163 14.07 0.80 -14.81
C LEU A 163 12.72 0.52 -14.15
N GLY A 164 11.83 -0.20 -14.83
CA GLY A 164 10.53 -0.62 -14.29
C GLY A 164 10.66 -1.50 -13.04
N ILE A 165 11.61 -2.43 -13.05
CA ILE A 165 11.91 -3.30 -11.90
C ILE A 165 12.43 -2.46 -10.72
N ILE A 166 13.35 -1.52 -10.96
CA ILE A 166 13.92 -0.65 -9.91
C ILE A 166 12.82 0.22 -9.28
N ILE A 167 12.00 0.88 -10.10
CA ILE A 167 10.90 1.73 -9.63
C ILE A 167 9.86 0.88 -8.88
N GLY A 168 9.51 -0.28 -9.41
CA GLY A 168 8.57 -1.22 -8.80
C GLY A 168 9.04 -1.71 -7.43
N LEU A 169 10.29 -2.14 -7.32
CA LEU A 169 10.91 -2.56 -6.05
C LEU A 169 10.97 -1.40 -5.05
N SER A 170 11.45 -0.22 -5.47
CA SER A 170 11.53 0.95 -4.59
C SER A 170 10.16 1.35 -4.04
N SER A 171 9.14 1.38 -4.89
CA SER A 171 7.76 1.65 -4.49
C SER A 171 7.22 0.58 -3.55
N PHE A 172 7.51 -0.69 -3.82
CA PHE A 172 7.15 -1.81 -2.95
C PHE A 172 7.78 -1.68 -1.57
N TYR A 173 9.08 -1.38 -1.46
CA TYR A 173 9.76 -1.21 -0.18
C TYR A 173 9.19 -0.04 0.63
N LYS A 174 8.86 1.08 -0.02
CA LYS A 174 8.19 2.21 0.64
C LYS A 174 6.81 1.83 1.17
N HIS A 175 6.02 1.13 0.36
CA HIS A 175 4.70 0.65 0.75
C HIS A 175 4.78 -0.37 1.89
N TRP A 176 5.77 -1.27 1.85
CA TRP A 176 6.03 -2.25 2.89
C TRP A 176 6.41 -1.59 4.21
N LYS A 177 7.30 -0.59 4.19
CA LYS A 177 7.66 0.18 5.38
C LYS A 177 6.45 0.85 6.01
N ASN A 178 5.59 1.49 5.21
CA ASN A 178 4.37 2.13 5.71
C ASN A 178 3.41 1.12 6.37
N ILE A 179 3.34 -0.13 5.87
CA ILE A 179 2.56 -1.20 6.50
C ILE A 179 3.18 -1.63 7.83
N ASP A 180 4.51 -1.77 7.89
CA ASP A 180 5.22 -2.16 9.11
C ASP A 180 5.12 -1.10 10.20
N ASP A 181 5.24 0.18 9.84
CA ASP A 181 5.04 1.32 10.76
C ASP A 181 3.60 1.31 11.32
N LEU A 182 2.59 1.11 10.47
CA LEU A 182 1.19 1.00 10.89
C LEU A 182 0.94 -0.20 11.81
N LEU A 183 1.60 -1.33 11.57
CA LEU A 183 1.47 -2.53 12.40
C LEU A 183 2.15 -2.33 13.76
N SER A 184 3.26 -1.59 13.81
CA SER A 184 3.91 -1.17 15.05
C SER A 184 2.98 -0.28 15.88
N ASP A 185 2.44 0.78 15.26
CA ASP A 185 1.51 1.71 15.92
C ASP A 185 0.30 0.96 16.51
N LEU A 186 -0.28 0.01 15.78
CA LEU A 186 -1.42 -0.79 16.26
C LEU A 186 -1.04 -1.73 17.42
N LYS A 187 0.18 -2.27 17.45
CA LYS A 187 0.66 -3.09 18.57
C LYS A 187 0.86 -2.26 19.83
N ASP A 188 1.34 -1.04 19.68
CA ASP A 188 1.55 -0.13 20.79
C ASP A 188 0.19 0.28 21.40
N ILE A 189 -0.81 0.60 20.57
CA ILE A 189 -2.18 0.87 21.04
C ILE A 189 -2.75 -0.32 21.84
N LYS A 190 -2.60 -1.55 21.33
CA LYS A 190 -3.07 -2.75 22.02
C LYS A 190 -2.40 -2.96 23.39
N THR A 191 -1.15 -2.54 23.53
CA THR A 191 -0.42 -2.63 24.80
C THR A 191 -0.94 -1.60 25.80
N TYR A 192 -1.21 -0.37 25.34
CA TYR A 192 -1.82 0.68 26.17
C TYR A 192 -3.29 0.44 26.55
N GLU A 193 -4.06 -0.32 25.75
CA GLU A 193 -5.43 -0.74 26.09
C GLU A 193 -5.49 -1.87 27.15
N LYS A 194 -4.39 -2.63 27.34
CA LYS A 194 -4.33 -3.72 28.33
C LYS A 194 -3.78 -3.32 29.70
N ILE A 195 -3.08 -2.18 29.77
CA ILE A 195 -2.63 -1.52 31.00
C ILE A 195 -3.76 -0.60 31.48
#